data_AF-A0A6C8Y6D9-F1
#
_entry.id   AF-A0A6C8Y6D9-F1
#
_cell.length_a   1.000
_cell.length_b   1.000
_cell.length_c   1.000
_cell.angle_alpha   90.00
_cell.angle_beta   90.00
_cell.angle_gamma   90.00
#
_symmetry.space_group_name_H-M   'P 1'
#
loop_
_entity.id
_entity.type
_entity.pdbx_description
1 polymer ?
#
loop_
_entity_poly.entity_id
_entity_poly.type
_entity_poly.pdbx_seq_one_letter_code
_entity_poly.pdbx_strand_id
1 'polypeptide(L)' 'MADKRKGYNVPADKYLKLERMAVDMSYKVGRTIKWSEIITYLIDNYAKDAVDDMISKETIKKKSQ' A
#
# COMPACT_ATOMS: atom_id res chain seq x y z
N MET A 1 8.19 -16.13 19.19
CA MET A 1 8.88 -16.18 17.88
C MET A 1 9.23 -14.76 17.50
N ALA A 2 10.50 -14.45 17.24
CA ALA A 2 10.92 -13.08 16.93
C ALA A 2 10.32 -12.65 15.59
N ASP A 3 9.43 -11.66 15.64
CA ASP A 3 8.75 -11.11 14.47
C ASP A 3 9.80 -10.49 13.54
N LYS A 4 10.13 -11.20 12.46
CA LYS A 4 11.15 -10.77 11.49
C LYS A 4 10.56 -9.63 10.67
N ARG A 5 10.74 -8.40 11.18
CA ARG A 5 10.39 -7.17 10.46
C ARG A 5 11.15 -7.13 9.13
N LYS A 6 10.42 -7.19 8.02
CA LYS A 6 10.97 -6.92 6.69
C LYS A 6 10.75 -5.44 6.39
N GLY A 7 11.84 -4.71 6.15
CA GLY A 7 11.79 -3.32 5.70
C GLY A 7 11.57 -3.23 4.20
N TYR A 8 10.68 -2.33 3.77
CA TYR A 8 10.54 -1.96 2.37
C TYR A 8 11.12 -0.57 2.16
N ASN A 9 12.10 -0.44 1.27
CA ASN A 9 12.62 0.86 0.88
C ASN A 9 11.62 1.53 -0.07
N VAL A 10 10.88 2.50 0.47
CA VAL A 10 9.94 3.30 -0.31
C VAL A 10 10.72 4.36 -1.08
N PRO A 11 10.67 4.40 -2.42
CA PRO A 11 11.29 5.47 -3.19
C PRO A 11 10.60 6.82 -2.90
N ALA A 12 11.36 7.91 -3.00
CA ALA A 12 10.92 9.25 -2.61
C ALA A 12 9.59 9.67 -3.25
N ASP A 13 9.37 9.33 -4.53
CA ASP A 13 8.12 9.67 -5.24
C ASP A 13 6.89 8.98 -4.64
N LYS A 14 7.03 7.72 -4.20
CA LYS A 14 5.95 6.98 -3.55
C LYS A 14 5.74 7.49 -2.13
N TYR A 15 6.82 7.80 -1.43
CA TYR A 15 6.78 8.37 -0.09
C TYR A 15 6.00 9.69 -0.09
N LEU A 16 6.34 10.62 -0.99
CA LEU A 16 5.67 11.93 -1.09
C LEU A 16 4.17 11.80 -1.40
N LYS A 17 3.79 10.85 -2.27
CA LYS A 17 2.38 10.58 -2.55
C LYS A 17 1.63 10.09 -1.30
N LEU A 18 2.24 9.16 -0.57
CA LEU A 18 1.64 8.63 0.67
C LEU A 18 1.57 9.69 1.76
N GLU A 19 2.58 10.54 1.88
CA GLU A 19 2.60 11.61 2.87
C GLU A 19 1.53 12.67 2.57
N ARG A 20 1.33 13.04 1.29
CA ARG A 20 0.21 13.91 0.88
C ARG A 20 -1.15 13.31 1.23
N MET A 21 -1.36 12.03 0.91
CA MET A 21 -2.59 11.32 1.28
C MET A 21 -2.79 11.27 2.79
N ALA A 22 -1.70 11.07 3.56
CA ALA A 22 -1.74 11.07 5.01
C ALA A 22 -2.15 12.43 5.56
N VAL A 23 -1.63 13.54 5.01
CA VAL A 23 -2.02 14.90 5.38
C VAL A 23 -3.50 15.15 5.07
N ASP A 24 -3.96 14.80 3.86
CA ASP A 24 -5.36 14.98 3.45
C ASP A 24 -6.32 14.19 4.34
N MET A 25 -5.96 12.94 4.65
CA MET A 25 -6.73 12.10 5.55
C MET A 25 -6.72 12.64 6.97
N SER A 26 -5.56 13.14 7.44
CA SER A 26 -5.42 13.73 8.77
C SER A 26 -6.31 14.95 8.93
N TYR A 27 -6.37 15.80 7.89
CA TYR A 27 -7.22 16.98 7.87
C TYR A 27 -8.70 16.61 7.94
N LYS A 28 -9.14 15.58 7.18
CA LYS A 28 -10.53 15.11 7.18
C LYS A 28 -10.94 14.44 8.50
N VAL A 29 -10.05 13.67 9.11
CA VAL A 29 -10.31 12.90 10.33
C VAL A 29 -10.09 13.74 11.59
N GLY A 30 -9.39 14.88 11.49
CA GLY A 30 -9.03 15.73 12.63
C GLY A 30 -7.99 15.09 13.55
N ARG A 31 -7.24 14.10 13.06
CA ARG A 31 -6.17 13.40 13.79
C ARG A 31 -4.95 13.25 12.90
N THR A 32 -3.76 13.37 13.46
CA THR A 32 -2.51 13.14 12.72
C THR A 32 -2.34 11.66 12.39
N ILE A 33 -2.46 11.32 11.12
CA ILE A 33 -2.28 9.98 10.56
C ILE A 33 -0.89 9.90 9.94
N LYS A 34 -0.18 8.80 10.20
CA LYS A 34 1.14 8.56 9.60
C LYS A 34 0.99 7.75 8.31
N TRP A 35 1.83 8.03 7.32
CA TRP A 35 1.90 7.26 6.07
C TRP A 35 2.10 5.76 6.32
N SER A 36 2.81 5.39 7.39
CA SER A 36 3.02 3.99 7.78
C SER A 36 1.72 3.28 8.13
N GLU A 37 0.79 3.97 8.80
CA GLU A 37 -0.51 3.39 9.17
C GLU A 37 -1.37 3.13 7.94
N ILE A 38 -1.29 4.02 6.94
CA ILE A 38 -1.96 3.84 5.64
C ILE A 38 -1.42 2.60 4.93
N ILE A 39 -0.10 2.42 4.91
CA ILE A 39 0.51 1.21 4.32
C ILE A 39 0.08 -0.04 5.08
N THR A 40 0.12 -0.03 6.42
CA THR A 40 -0.31 -1.19 7.21
C THR A 40 -1.76 -1.54 6.90
N TYR A 41 -2.65 -0.55 6.86
CA TYR A 41 -4.06 -0.78 6.51
C TYR A 41 -4.23 -1.33 5.09
N LEU A 42 -3.43 -0.86 4.12
CA LEU A 42 -3.39 -1.39 2.76
C LEU A 42 -2.94 -2.85 2.71
N ILE A 43 -1.91 -3.20 3.48
CA ILE A 43 -1.41 -4.58 3.53
C ILE A 43 -2.47 -5.49 4.17
N ASP A 44 -3.08 -5.08 5.27
CA ASP A 44 -3.99 -5.95 6.01
C ASP A 44 -5.34 -6.14 5.30
N ASN A 45 -5.88 -5.08 4.67
CA ASN A 45 -7.22 -5.13 4.08
C ASN A 45 -7.21 -5.34 2.56
N TYR A 46 -6.21 -4.81 1.85
CA TYR A 46 -6.20 -4.81 0.39
C TYR A 46 -5.13 -5.72 -0.23
N ALA A 47 -4.27 -6.39 0.55
CA ALA A 47 -3.28 -7.29 -0.04
C ALA A 47 -3.93 -8.45 -0.82
N LYS A 48 -5.08 -8.95 -0.35
CA LYS A 48 -5.80 -10.02 -1.04
C LYS A 48 -6.32 -9.58 -2.40
N ASP A 49 -6.99 -8.43 -2.44
CA ASP A 49 -7.47 -7.83 -3.68
C ASP A 49 -6.31 -7.52 -4.63
N ALA A 50 -5.19 -7.03 -4.11
CA ALA A 50 -4.00 -6.77 -4.90
C ALA A 50 -3.42 -8.03 -5.54
N VAL A 51 -3.42 -9.16 -4.83
CA VAL A 51 -2.99 -10.46 -5.37
C VAL A 51 -3.94 -10.92 -6.47
N ASP A 52 -5.24 -10.83 -6.26
CA ASP A 52 -6.24 -11.23 -7.25
C ASP A 52 -6.15 -10.37 -8.53
N ASP A 53 -5.89 -9.07 -8.38
CA ASP A 53 -5.63 -8.15 -9.49
C ASP A 53 -4.33 -8.49 -10.24
N MET A 54 -3.27 -8.89 -9.52
CA MET A 54 -2.01 -9.30 -10.14
C MET A 54 -2.17 -10.60 -10.93
N ILE A 55 -2.88 -11.59 -10.37
CA ILE A 55 -3.21 -12.85 -11.05
C ILE A 55 -4.04 -12.55 -12.30
N SER A 56 -5.05 -11.69 -12.18
CA SER A 56 -5.89 -11.28 -13.32
C SER A 56 -5.05 -10.63 -14.42
N LYS A 57 -4.11 -9.74 -14.08
CA LYS A 57 -3.21 -9.13 -15.07
C LYS A 57 -2.28 -10.15 -15.75
N GLU A 58 -1.74 -11.11 -15.01
CA GLU A 58 -0.88 -12.15 -15.57
C GLU A 58 -1.63 -13.13 -16.47
N THR A 59 -2.86 -13.50 -16.08
CA THR A 59 -3.72 -14.37 -16.90
C THR A 59 -4.18 -13.69 -18.18
N ILE A 60 -4.46 -12.38 -18.15
CA ILE A 60 -4.75 -11.59 -19.35
C ILE A 60 -3.53 -11.50 -20.27
N LYS A 61 -2.32 -11.24 -19.72
CA LYS A 61 -1.09 -11.22 -20.53
C LYS A 61 -0.81 -12.55 -21.24
N LYS A 62 -1.07 -13.68 -20.58
CA LYS A 62 -0.90 -15.03 -21.18
C LYS A 62 -1.91 -15.35 -22.28
N LYS A 63 -3.09 -14.71 -22.31
CA LYS A 63 -4.08 -14.90 -23.39
C LYS A 63 -3.80 -14.09 -24.64
N SER A 64 -2.98 -13.05 -24.54
CA SER A 64 -2.61 -12.16 -25.65
C SER A 64 -1.24 -12.48 -26.26
N GLN A 65 -0.63 -13.60 -25.88
CA GLN A 65 0.65 -14.09 -26.39
C GLN A 65 0.45 -15.48 -26.99
#